data_AF-A0A9P5XJ80-F1
#
_entry.id   AF-A0A9P5XJ80-F1
#
_cell.length_a   1.000
_cell.length_b   1.000
_cell.length_c   1.000
_cell.angle_alpha   90.00
_cell.angle_beta   90.00
_cell.angle_gamma   90.00
#
_symmetry.space_group_name_H-M   'P 1'
#
loop_
_entity.id
_entity.type
_entity.pdbx_description
1 polymer ?
#
loop_
_entity_poly.entity_id
_entity_poly.type
_entity_poly.pdbx_seq_one_letter_code
_entity_poly.pdbx_strand_id
1 'polypeptide(L)'
;MLVKHCPCLRELTLDGDCSQLKNLILPILKATWPELQSLSIGITKRFNERPVLRGEARAAQDFIGRHHELRSLQLLGEVTSEMTDGITSHGNLTAFRGRCVHLKAATNLPRLRSVHLTDPHMGSTNYLGILRRFWSITTLGLTLDSEWESMQGVCLSVFEACPMVVHLDLRLAIMSRDPTNYMINIGESIRKAVHLRSLTLACSTSLSWRLTTGALTIILNNPNLDSVALYSCDKLSKPEVSQVMFDYHHSVEFVVSRDRSCEQSKRLSIKEVRRIWPRTWVCRCVKEISKGQDLLFIHAQLPLWSIYE
;
A
#
# COMPACT_ATOMS: atom_id res chain seq x y z
N MET A 1 12.00 -29.30 -13.96
CA MET A 1 11.08 -30.06 -13.08
C MET A 1 9.74 -29.33 -12.97
N LEU A 2 9.68 -28.10 -12.43
CA LEU A 2 8.43 -27.32 -12.29
C LEU A 2 7.56 -27.24 -13.55
N VAL A 3 8.12 -26.90 -14.72
CA VAL A 3 7.36 -26.80 -15.98
C VAL A 3 6.66 -28.11 -16.35
N LYS A 4 7.31 -29.25 -16.10
CA LYS A 4 6.77 -30.57 -16.44
C LYS A 4 5.70 -31.04 -15.47
N HIS A 5 5.82 -30.66 -14.19
CA HIS A 5 4.89 -31.12 -13.15
C HIS A 5 3.75 -30.14 -12.87
N CYS A 6 3.89 -28.87 -13.27
CA CYS A 6 2.90 -27.83 -13.05
C CYS A 6 2.56 -27.11 -14.37
N PRO A 7 1.94 -27.78 -15.36
CA PRO A 7 1.58 -27.16 -16.64
C PRO A 7 0.51 -26.06 -16.48
N CYS A 8 -0.38 -26.20 -15.50
CA CYS A 8 -1.46 -25.26 -15.18
C CYS A 8 -1.06 -24.24 -14.10
N LEU A 9 0.22 -23.87 -14.00
CA LEU A 9 0.68 -22.90 -13.01
C LEU A 9 0.06 -21.52 -13.29
N ARG A 10 -0.66 -20.98 -12.31
CA ARG A 10 -1.33 -19.66 -12.41
C ARG A 10 -0.58 -18.54 -11.72
N GLU A 11 0.20 -18.88 -10.70
CA GLU A 11 0.90 -17.91 -9.88
C GLU A 11 2.35 -18.33 -9.71
N LEU A 12 3.27 -17.40 -9.95
CA LEU A 12 4.70 -17.61 -9.79
C LEU A 12 5.28 -16.46 -8.99
N THR A 13 5.85 -16.79 -7.83
CA THR A 13 6.60 -15.85 -6.99
C THR A 13 8.05 -16.29 -6.94
N LEU A 14 8.93 -15.41 -7.44
CA LEU A 14 10.38 -15.53 -7.38
C LEU A 14 10.88 -14.47 -6.40
N ASP A 15 11.01 -14.84 -5.13
CA ASP A 15 11.41 -13.94 -4.06
C ASP A 15 12.60 -14.51 -3.27
N GLY A 16 13.39 -13.62 -2.68
CA GLY A 16 14.55 -13.94 -1.86
C GLY A 16 15.89 -13.48 -2.43
N ASP A 17 16.94 -13.66 -1.64
CA ASP A 17 18.30 -13.41 -2.08
C ASP A 17 18.71 -14.50 -3.09
N CYS A 18 18.62 -14.16 -4.38
CA CYS A 18 18.99 -15.02 -5.50
C CYS A 18 20.51 -15.31 -5.56
N SER A 19 21.23 -15.12 -4.45
CA SER A 19 22.66 -15.26 -4.41
C SER A 19 23.13 -16.67 -4.79
N GLN A 20 22.31 -17.67 -4.47
CA GLN A 20 22.52 -19.09 -4.74
C GLN A 20 21.72 -19.60 -5.96
N LEU A 21 20.76 -18.83 -6.49
CA LEU A 21 19.80 -19.27 -7.51
C LEU A 21 20.17 -18.91 -8.96
N LYS A 22 21.37 -18.39 -9.21
CA LYS A 22 21.82 -17.95 -10.57
C LYS A 22 21.56 -19.00 -11.66
N ASN A 23 21.83 -20.27 -11.37
CA ASN A 23 21.67 -21.35 -12.34
C ASN A 23 20.21 -21.83 -12.48
N LEU A 24 19.33 -21.43 -11.56
CA LEU A 24 17.94 -21.88 -11.50
C LEU A 24 16.97 -20.86 -12.11
N ILE A 25 17.31 -19.56 -12.09
CA ILE A 25 16.41 -18.52 -12.59
C ILE A 25 16.27 -18.53 -14.11
N LEU A 26 17.36 -18.70 -14.85
CA LEU A 26 17.31 -18.70 -16.32
C LEU A 26 16.43 -19.83 -16.89
N PRO A 27 16.49 -21.09 -16.41
CA PRO A 27 15.55 -22.12 -16.82
C PRO A 27 14.08 -21.77 -16.54
N ILE A 28 13.79 -21.12 -15.41
CA ILE A 28 12.44 -20.64 -15.06
C ILE A 28 12.00 -19.54 -16.02
N LEU A 29 12.86 -18.54 -16.25
CA LEU A 29 12.57 -17.44 -17.18
C LEU A 29 12.49 -17.91 -18.64
N LYS A 30 13.05 -19.07 -19.00
CA LYS A 30 12.89 -19.68 -20.33
C LYS A 30 11.62 -20.52 -20.46
N ALA A 31 11.01 -20.91 -19.35
CA ALA A 31 9.79 -21.70 -19.35
C ALA A 31 8.58 -20.93 -19.87
N THR A 32 7.47 -21.64 -20.08
CA THR A 32 6.19 -21.08 -20.50
C THR A 32 5.08 -21.79 -19.74
N TRP A 33 4.18 -21.01 -19.16
CA TRP A 33 3.01 -21.47 -18.42
C TRP A 33 1.77 -20.78 -19.01
N PRO A 34 1.01 -21.45 -19.89
CA PRO A 34 -0.10 -20.83 -20.62
C PRO A 34 -1.17 -20.20 -19.70
N GLU A 35 -1.33 -20.74 -18.49
CA GLU A 35 -2.30 -20.25 -17.51
C GLU A 35 -1.74 -19.23 -16.50
N LEU A 36 -0.50 -18.74 -16.68
CA LEU A 36 0.12 -17.81 -15.73
C LEU A 36 -0.60 -16.46 -15.71
N GLN A 37 -1.21 -16.13 -14.56
CA GLN A 37 -2.00 -14.92 -14.35
C GLN A 37 -1.34 -13.95 -13.35
N SER A 38 -0.51 -14.46 -12.44
CA SER A 38 0.17 -13.66 -11.42
C SER A 38 1.66 -13.93 -11.40
N LEU A 39 2.48 -12.88 -11.50
CA LEU A 39 3.93 -12.95 -11.48
C LEU A 39 4.49 -11.95 -10.47
N SER A 40 5.23 -12.45 -9.49
CA SER A 40 6.01 -11.64 -8.55
C SER A 40 7.49 -11.96 -8.70
N ILE A 41 8.31 -10.95 -8.94
CA ILE A 41 9.76 -11.04 -9.03
C ILE A 41 10.34 -10.06 -8.02
N GLY A 42 10.84 -10.57 -6.90
CA GLY A 42 11.56 -9.83 -5.88
C GLY A 42 13.02 -10.23 -5.83
N ILE A 43 13.89 -9.43 -6.45
CA ILE A 43 15.32 -9.71 -6.52
C ILE A 43 16.05 -8.64 -5.73
N THR A 44 16.45 -9.00 -4.52
CA THR A 44 16.69 -8.00 -3.47
C THR A 44 18.00 -7.25 -3.56
N LYS A 45 19.03 -7.66 -4.30
CA LYS A 45 20.31 -6.90 -4.35
C LYS A 45 21.15 -6.99 -5.63
N ARG A 46 20.86 -7.90 -6.58
CA ARG A 46 21.88 -8.26 -7.59
C ARG A 46 21.86 -7.47 -8.88
N PHE A 47 20.71 -7.02 -9.40
CA PHE A 47 20.63 -6.42 -10.74
C PHE A 47 21.46 -5.15 -10.94
N ASN A 48 21.77 -4.43 -9.87
CA ASN A 48 22.56 -3.21 -9.95
C ASN A 48 24.08 -3.42 -9.85
N GLU A 49 24.56 -4.54 -9.32
CA GLU A 49 25.98 -4.62 -8.94
C GLU A 49 26.93 -5.05 -10.08
N ARG A 50 26.47 -5.63 -11.22
CA ARG A 50 27.37 -6.00 -12.34
C ARG A 50 26.71 -6.04 -13.73
N PRO A 51 27.46 -5.74 -14.83
CA PRO A 51 27.01 -5.84 -16.23
C PRO A 51 26.68 -7.28 -16.71
N VAL A 52 26.96 -8.31 -15.90
CA VAL A 52 26.69 -9.73 -16.19
C VAL A 52 25.17 -10.03 -16.25
N LEU A 53 24.31 -9.08 -15.88
CA LEU A 53 22.87 -9.30 -15.66
C LEU A 53 21.95 -8.80 -16.79
N ARG A 54 22.50 -8.22 -17.87
CA ARG A 54 21.70 -7.87 -19.06
C ARG A 54 20.98 -9.07 -19.66
N GLY A 55 21.59 -10.26 -19.60
CA GLY A 55 20.98 -11.50 -20.08
C GLY A 55 19.76 -11.90 -19.27
N GLU A 56 19.78 -11.70 -17.94
CA GLU A 56 18.66 -12.02 -17.05
C GLU A 56 17.53 -11.01 -17.18
N ALA A 57 17.86 -9.72 -17.30
CA ALA A 57 16.86 -8.67 -17.54
C ALA A 57 16.10 -8.91 -18.85
N ARG A 58 16.82 -9.21 -19.95
CA ARG A 58 16.21 -9.61 -21.23
C ARG A 58 15.39 -10.90 -21.10
N ALA A 59 15.92 -11.92 -20.44
CA ALA A 59 15.17 -13.16 -20.23
C ALA A 59 13.88 -12.94 -19.43
N ALA A 60 13.90 -12.03 -18.44
CA ALA A 60 12.72 -11.68 -17.67
C ALA A 60 11.73 -10.83 -18.48
N GLN A 61 12.22 -9.94 -19.34
CA GLN A 61 11.40 -9.22 -20.31
C GLN A 61 10.72 -10.18 -21.29
N ASP A 62 11.48 -11.09 -21.90
CA ASP A 62 10.97 -12.14 -22.82
C ASP A 62 10.02 -13.10 -22.11
N PHE A 63 10.27 -13.38 -20.83
CA PHE A 63 9.38 -14.15 -19.99
C PHE A 63 8.05 -13.42 -19.83
N ILE A 64 8.06 -12.16 -19.38
CA ILE A 64 6.85 -11.34 -19.23
C ILE A 64 6.09 -11.32 -20.56
N GLY A 65 6.74 -10.95 -21.67
CA GLY A 65 6.12 -10.82 -22.98
C GLY A 65 5.47 -12.09 -23.54
N ARG A 66 5.92 -13.29 -23.12
CA ARG A 66 5.31 -14.57 -23.55
C ARG A 66 4.04 -14.95 -22.78
N HIS A 67 3.74 -14.30 -21.66
CA HIS A 67 2.60 -14.64 -20.80
C HIS A 67 1.47 -13.61 -20.96
N HIS A 68 0.76 -13.68 -22.10
CA HIS A 68 -0.31 -12.73 -22.43
C HIS A 68 -1.53 -12.76 -21.48
N GLU A 69 -1.71 -13.86 -20.74
CA GLU A 69 -2.76 -14.02 -19.72
C GLU A 69 -2.43 -13.33 -18.38
N LEU A 70 -1.26 -12.69 -18.27
CA LEU A 70 -0.84 -12.03 -17.04
C LEU A 70 -1.78 -10.88 -16.66
N ARG A 71 -2.35 -10.98 -15.44
CA ARG A 71 -3.28 -10.01 -14.84
C ARG A 71 -2.65 -9.21 -13.71
N SER A 72 -1.67 -9.80 -13.02
CA SER A 72 -0.95 -9.19 -11.90
C SER A 72 0.55 -9.31 -12.10
N LEU A 73 1.25 -8.18 -12.00
CA LEU A 73 2.71 -8.11 -12.09
C LEU A 73 3.29 -7.34 -10.90
N GLN A 74 4.20 -7.98 -10.19
CA GLN A 74 4.92 -7.40 -9.07
C GLN A 74 6.43 -7.48 -9.31
N LEU A 75 7.08 -6.31 -9.34
CA LEU A 75 8.52 -6.15 -9.52
C LEU A 75 9.08 -5.46 -8.28
N LEU A 76 9.70 -6.23 -7.39
CA LEU A 76 10.27 -5.73 -6.13
C LEU A 76 11.80 -5.67 -6.20
N GLY A 77 12.36 -4.70 -5.49
CA GLY A 77 13.81 -4.47 -5.44
C GLY A 77 14.30 -3.59 -6.59
N GLU A 78 15.61 -3.66 -6.83
CA GLU A 78 16.30 -2.85 -7.82
C GLU A 78 16.23 -3.49 -9.21
N VAL A 79 15.03 -3.62 -9.76
CA VAL A 79 14.83 -4.08 -11.13
C VAL A 79 15.25 -2.97 -12.11
N THR A 80 16.02 -3.33 -13.14
CA THR A 80 16.49 -2.38 -14.16
C THR A 80 15.34 -1.94 -15.07
N SER A 81 15.45 -0.73 -15.63
CA SER A 81 14.47 -0.25 -16.61
C SER A 81 14.41 -1.10 -17.88
N GLU A 82 15.42 -1.92 -18.17
CA GLU A 82 15.42 -2.82 -19.34
C GLU A 82 14.29 -3.87 -19.26
N MET A 83 13.86 -4.27 -18.06
CA MET A 83 12.76 -5.25 -17.90
C MET A 83 11.38 -4.70 -18.27
N THR A 84 11.27 -3.40 -18.54
CA THR A 84 9.99 -2.68 -18.56
C THR A 84 9.33 -2.66 -19.93
N ASP A 85 10.10 -2.88 -20.99
CA ASP A 85 9.60 -2.94 -22.37
C ASP A 85 8.58 -4.07 -22.56
N GLY A 86 8.74 -5.19 -21.84
CA GLY A 86 7.78 -6.30 -21.88
C GLY A 86 6.38 -5.88 -21.41
N ILE A 87 6.30 -4.96 -20.43
CA ILE A 87 5.05 -4.50 -19.82
C ILE A 87 4.13 -3.83 -20.85
N THR A 88 4.71 -3.14 -21.85
CA THR A 88 3.95 -2.37 -22.87
C THR A 88 2.96 -3.22 -23.66
N SER A 89 3.18 -4.53 -23.75
CA SER A 89 2.40 -5.46 -24.56
C SER A 89 1.22 -6.12 -23.81
N HIS A 90 1.08 -5.91 -22.50
CA HIS A 90 0.09 -6.63 -21.68
C HIS A 90 -1.25 -5.89 -21.54
N GLY A 91 -2.11 -6.02 -22.56
CA GLY A 91 -3.47 -5.46 -22.51
C GLY A 91 -4.37 -6.01 -21.39
N ASN A 92 -4.01 -7.17 -20.81
CA ASN A 92 -4.76 -7.84 -19.74
C ASN A 92 -4.32 -7.46 -18.32
N LEU A 93 -3.27 -6.65 -18.16
CA LEU A 93 -2.75 -6.30 -16.84
C LEU A 93 -3.77 -5.45 -16.07
N THR A 94 -4.20 -5.96 -14.91
CA THR A 94 -5.17 -5.30 -14.03
C THR A 94 -4.53 -4.77 -12.75
N ALA A 95 -3.44 -5.38 -12.31
CA ALA A 95 -2.70 -5.01 -11.12
C ALA A 95 -1.20 -4.92 -11.40
N PHE A 96 -0.59 -3.84 -10.91
CA PHE A 96 0.85 -3.61 -11.00
C PHE A 96 1.41 -3.19 -9.65
N ARG A 97 2.56 -3.76 -9.25
CA ARG A 97 3.34 -3.32 -8.09
C ARG A 97 4.81 -3.18 -8.48
N GLY A 98 5.42 -2.04 -8.20
CA GLY A 98 6.85 -1.82 -8.47
C GLY A 98 7.25 -0.35 -8.46
N ARG A 99 8.33 0.01 -9.14
CA ARG A 99 8.82 1.40 -9.19
C ARG A 99 8.15 2.20 -10.32
N CYS A 100 8.12 3.53 -10.19
CA CYS A 100 7.60 4.43 -11.22
C CYS A 100 8.27 4.24 -12.59
N VAL A 101 9.58 3.97 -12.60
CA VAL A 101 10.34 3.74 -13.84
C VAL A 101 9.79 2.57 -14.66
N HIS A 102 9.19 1.57 -14.01
CA HIS A 102 8.59 0.43 -14.71
C HIS A 102 7.30 0.79 -15.43
N LEU A 103 6.47 1.64 -14.82
CA LEU A 103 5.27 2.14 -15.48
C LEU A 103 5.59 3.20 -16.54
N LYS A 104 6.73 3.91 -16.44
CA LYS A 104 7.10 4.93 -17.42
C LYS A 104 7.13 4.38 -18.84
N ALA A 105 7.67 3.18 -19.03
CA ALA A 105 7.72 2.51 -20.32
C ALA A 105 6.33 2.07 -20.81
N ALA A 106 5.43 1.67 -19.90
CA ALA A 106 4.06 1.30 -20.24
C ALA A 106 3.28 2.51 -20.79
N THR A 107 2.90 2.46 -22.06
CA THR A 107 2.15 3.53 -22.74
C THR A 107 0.64 3.30 -22.73
N ASN A 108 0.20 2.04 -22.74
CA ASN A 108 -1.23 1.70 -22.81
C ASN A 108 -1.54 0.44 -22.01
N LEU A 109 -2.15 0.59 -20.84
CA LEU A 109 -2.65 -0.50 -20.02
C LEU A 109 -4.13 -0.23 -19.69
N PRO A 110 -5.05 -0.46 -20.64
CA PRO A 110 -6.43 0.01 -20.53
C PRO A 110 -7.21 -0.65 -19.38
N ARG A 111 -6.78 -1.84 -18.96
CA ARG A 111 -7.40 -2.62 -17.88
C ARG A 111 -6.75 -2.41 -16.52
N LEU A 112 -5.71 -1.58 -16.41
CA LEU A 112 -4.97 -1.37 -15.18
C LEU A 112 -5.82 -0.61 -14.16
N ARG A 113 -6.19 -1.27 -13.07
CA ARG A 113 -7.06 -0.72 -12.01
C ARG A 113 -6.37 -0.57 -10.68
N SER A 114 -5.34 -1.39 -10.43
CA SER A 114 -4.60 -1.40 -9.18
C SER A 114 -3.12 -1.12 -9.43
N VAL A 115 -2.58 -0.10 -8.79
CA VAL A 115 -1.18 0.31 -8.92
C VAL A 115 -0.59 0.50 -7.54
N HIS A 116 0.53 -0.15 -7.23
CA HIS A 116 1.29 0.07 -5.99
C HIS A 116 2.73 0.49 -6.31
N LEU A 117 3.08 1.73 -6.00
CA LEU A 117 4.40 2.30 -6.28
C LEU A 117 5.30 2.23 -5.04
N THR A 118 6.44 1.58 -5.15
CA THR A 118 7.38 1.37 -4.03
C THR A 118 8.49 2.41 -3.93
N ASP A 119 8.69 3.18 -5.00
CA ASP A 119 9.67 4.26 -5.07
C ASP A 119 9.13 5.33 -6.04
N PRO A 120 8.19 6.14 -5.56
CA PRO A 120 7.78 7.31 -6.29
C PRO A 120 8.83 8.40 -6.01
N HIS A 121 9.90 8.43 -6.80
CA HIS A 121 10.84 9.55 -6.84
C HIS A 121 10.14 10.80 -7.41
N MET A 122 9.40 11.52 -6.56
CA MET A 122 8.50 12.62 -6.96
C MET A 122 9.12 14.01 -6.92
N GLY A 123 10.41 14.11 -6.59
CA GLY A 123 11.22 15.29 -6.96
C GLY A 123 11.31 15.49 -8.48
N SER A 124 11.03 14.44 -9.26
CA SER A 124 10.79 14.58 -10.69
C SER A 124 9.27 14.68 -10.95
N THR A 125 8.85 15.71 -11.67
CA THR A 125 7.48 15.95 -12.17
C THR A 125 6.87 14.78 -12.99
N ASN A 126 7.60 13.68 -13.13
CA ASN A 126 7.29 12.57 -14.03
C ASN A 126 6.23 11.60 -13.48
N TYR A 127 6.10 11.40 -12.16
CA TYR A 127 5.17 10.38 -11.66
C TYR A 127 3.70 10.75 -11.92
N LEU A 128 3.34 12.04 -11.84
CA LEU A 128 1.98 12.50 -12.16
C LEU A 128 1.65 12.30 -13.62
N GLY A 129 2.61 12.63 -14.50
CA GLY A 129 2.49 12.34 -15.93
C GLY A 129 2.28 10.85 -16.18
N ILE A 130 2.97 9.99 -15.42
CA ILE A 130 2.80 8.53 -15.49
C ILE A 130 1.40 8.12 -15.06
N LEU A 131 0.94 8.58 -13.89
CA LEU A 131 -0.37 8.22 -13.32
C LEU A 131 -1.54 8.72 -14.18
N ARG A 132 -1.44 9.94 -14.74
CA ARG A 132 -2.47 10.53 -15.62
C ARG A 132 -2.75 9.69 -16.88
N ARG A 133 -1.81 8.84 -17.31
CA ARG A 133 -2.02 7.92 -18.43
C ARG A 133 -2.97 6.77 -18.09
N PHE A 134 -3.20 6.50 -16.81
CA PHE A 134 -3.97 5.37 -16.31
C PHE A 134 -5.21 5.86 -15.53
N TRP A 135 -6.12 6.50 -16.26
CA TRP A 135 -7.35 7.10 -15.70
C TRP A 135 -8.32 6.09 -15.05
N SER A 136 -8.18 4.80 -15.36
CA SER A 136 -9.00 3.71 -14.80
C SER A 136 -8.51 3.18 -13.45
N ILE A 137 -7.46 3.77 -12.86
CA ILE A 137 -6.97 3.40 -11.53
C ILE A 137 -8.06 3.67 -10.49
N THR A 138 -8.41 2.62 -9.75
CA THR A 138 -9.35 2.63 -8.62
C THR A 138 -8.65 2.30 -7.31
N THR A 139 -7.53 1.58 -7.35
CA THR A 139 -6.72 1.23 -6.19
C THR A 139 -5.31 1.77 -6.39
N LEU A 140 -4.86 2.64 -5.50
CA LEU A 140 -3.53 3.22 -5.55
C LEU A 140 -2.81 3.01 -4.22
N GLY A 141 -1.64 2.37 -4.29
CA GLY A 141 -0.71 2.24 -3.19
C GLY A 141 0.55 3.06 -3.46
N LEU A 142 1.04 3.78 -2.44
CA LEU A 142 2.26 4.57 -2.51
C LEU A 142 3.11 4.24 -1.29
N THR A 143 4.38 3.90 -1.51
CA THR A 143 5.38 3.78 -0.46
C THR A 143 6.32 4.96 -0.55
N LEU A 144 6.26 5.84 0.44
CA LEU A 144 6.91 7.13 0.48
C LEU A 144 8.05 7.06 1.51
N ASP A 145 9.27 7.31 1.05
CA ASP A 145 10.46 7.45 1.88
C ASP A 145 10.58 8.86 2.49
N SER A 146 11.56 9.11 3.37
CA SER A 146 11.49 10.14 4.41
C SER A 146 11.69 11.61 4.00
N GLU A 147 11.66 11.95 2.72
CA GLU A 147 12.08 13.28 2.22
C GLU A 147 10.94 14.18 1.71
N TRP A 148 9.68 13.92 2.11
CA TRP A 148 8.54 14.69 1.62
C TRP A 148 8.33 16.00 2.38
N GLU A 149 8.69 17.12 1.74
CA GLU A 149 8.44 18.47 2.28
C GLU A 149 6.94 18.77 2.47
N SER A 150 6.07 18.28 1.57
CA SER A 150 4.61 18.47 1.69
C SER A 150 3.79 17.31 1.19
N MET A 151 3.26 16.53 2.13
CA MET A 151 2.35 15.43 1.86
C MET A 151 0.95 15.84 1.48
N GLN A 152 0.58 17.07 1.82
CA GLN A 152 -0.60 17.72 1.28
C GLN A 152 -0.51 17.78 -0.25
N GLY A 153 0.61 18.30 -0.77
CA GLY A 153 0.86 18.43 -2.21
C GLY A 153 0.85 17.09 -2.93
N VAL A 154 1.46 16.06 -2.34
CA VAL A 154 1.44 14.68 -2.86
C VAL A 154 0.01 14.17 -3.01
N CYS A 155 -0.78 14.21 -1.94
CA CYS A 155 -2.16 13.69 -1.98
C CYS A 155 -3.02 14.46 -2.98
N LEU A 156 -2.92 15.80 -3.02
CA LEU A 156 -3.66 16.62 -3.98
C LEU A 156 -3.31 16.25 -5.42
N SER A 157 -2.03 16.13 -5.72
CA SER A 157 -1.55 15.78 -7.05
C SER A 157 -1.98 14.37 -7.46
N VAL A 158 -1.98 13.43 -6.51
CA VAL A 158 -2.49 12.06 -6.71
C VAL A 158 -3.97 12.07 -7.07
N PHE A 159 -4.80 12.82 -6.36
CA PHE A 159 -6.24 12.90 -6.65
C PHE A 159 -6.53 13.63 -7.97
N GLU A 160 -5.69 14.58 -8.35
CA GLU A 160 -5.75 15.20 -9.68
C GLU A 160 -5.36 14.21 -10.80
N ALA A 161 -4.35 13.38 -10.56
CA ALA A 161 -3.90 12.38 -11.54
C ALA A 161 -4.84 11.18 -11.66
N CYS A 162 -5.45 10.76 -10.55
CA CYS A 162 -6.29 9.57 -10.46
C CYS A 162 -7.63 9.91 -9.77
N PRO A 163 -8.55 10.63 -10.45
CA PRO A 163 -9.81 11.09 -9.85
C PRO A 163 -10.76 9.95 -9.47
N MET A 164 -10.61 8.77 -10.08
CA MET A 164 -11.45 7.59 -9.86
C MET A 164 -10.97 6.70 -8.71
N VAL A 165 -9.96 7.12 -7.93
CA VAL A 165 -9.42 6.32 -6.83
C VAL A 165 -10.48 6.11 -5.74
N VAL A 166 -10.73 4.84 -5.44
CA VAL A 166 -11.64 4.34 -4.41
C VAL A 166 -10.86 3.85 -3.17
N HIS A 167 -9.69 3.25 -3.40
CA HIS A 167 -8.83 2.71 -2.35
C HIS A 167 -7.44 3.34 -2.42
N LEU A 168 -7.00 3.95 -1.32
CA LEU A 168 -5.68 4.56 -1.20
C LEU A 168 -4.88 3.89 -0.07
N ASP A 169 -3.73 3.29 -0.38
CA ASP A 169 -2.76 2.76 0.59
C ASP A 169 -1.52 3.68 0.60
N LEU A 170 -1.30 4.41 1.70
CA LEU A 170 -0.10 5.22 1.90
C LEU A 170 0.77 4.56 2.96
N ARG A 171 1.98 4.19 2.56
CA ARG A 171 3.02 3.67 3.45
C ARG A 171 4.11 4.72 3.58
N LEU A 172 4.36 5.17 4.79
CA LEU A 172 5.07 6.40 5.08
C LEU A 172 6.26 6.14 5.99
N ALA A 173 7.45 6.46 5.51
CA ALA A 173 8.64 6.62 6.33
C ALA A 173 8.58 7.96 7.08
N ILE A 174 7.69 8.08 8.07
CA ILE A 174 7.54 9.33 8.82
C ILE A 174 8.78 9.56 9.69
N MET A 175 9.60 10.53 9.32
CA MET A 175 10.69 11.05 10.17
C MET A 175 10.36 12.40 10.81
N SER A 176 9.18 12.97 10.54
CA SER A 176 8.78 14.26 11.09
C SER A 176 8.61 14.20 12.62
N ARG A 177 9.04 15.26 13.29
CA ARG A 177 8.84 15.47 14.74
C ARG A 177 7.37 15.65 15.10
N ASP A 178 6.49 15.98 14.14
CA ASP A 178 5.06 16.14 14.40
C ASP A 178 4.16 15.39 13.38
N PRO A 179 3.78 14.14 13.69
CA PRO A 179 2.87 13.35 12.86
C PRO A 179 1.44 13.93 12.82
N THR A 180 1.08 14.85 13.73
CA THR A 180 -0.28 15.39 13.83
C THR A 180 -0.62 16.28 12.64
N ASN A 181 0.23 17.29 12.37
CA ASN A 181 0.04 18.21 11.24
C ASN A 181 0.01 17.46 9.91
N TYR A 182 0.81 16.40 9.81
CA TYR A 182 0.85 15.54 8.65
C TYR A 182 -0.50 14.83 8.39
N MET A 183 -1.09 14.26 9.44
CA MET A 183 -2.40 13.60 9.37
C MET A 183 -3.52 14.59 9.08
N ILE A 184 -3.44 15.81 9.64
CA ILE A 184 -4.39 16.90 9.35
C ILE A 184 -4.33 17.25 7.86
N ASN A 185 -3.12 17.46 7.33
CA ASN A 185 -2.89 17.79 5.93
C ASN A 185 -3.40 16.70 4.98
N ILE A 186 -3.18 15.42 5.30
CA ILE A 186 -3.77 14.29 4.58
C ILE A 186 -5.30 14.37 4.64
N GLY A 187 -5.85 14.58 5.83
CA GLY A 187 -7.29 14.69 6.04
C GLY A 187 -7.95 15.80 5.23
N GLU A 188 -7.30 16.94 5.08
CA GLU A 188 -7.75 18.04 4.22
C GLU A 188 -7.67 17.70 2.73
N SER A 189 -6.58 17.07 2.29
CA SER A 189 -6.42 16.64 0.89
C SER A 189 -7.46 15.60 0.50
N ILE A 190 -7.76 14.63 1.38
CA ILE A 190 -8.73 13.57 1.12
C ILE A 190 -10.14 14.11 0.89
N ARG A 191 -10.51 15.26 1.46
CA ARG A 191 -11.85 15.85 1.23
C ARG A 191 -12.13 16.12 -0.25
N LYS A 192 -11.09 16.30 -1.07
CA LYS A 192 -11.22 16.50 -2.51
C LYS A 192 -11.41 15.19 -3.29
N ALA A 193 -11.14 14.03 -2.68
CA ALA A 193 -11.28 12.72 -3.28
C ALA A 193 -12.71 12.19 -3.10
N VAL A 194 -13.64 12.64 -3.96
CA VAL A 194 -15.08 12.34 -3.86
C VAL A 194 -15.39 10.84 -3.92
N HIS A 195 -14.56 10.08 -4.66
CA HIS A 195 -14.73 8.64 -4.84
C HIS A 195 -14.01 7.79 -3.79
N LEU A 196 -13.18 8.38 -2.94
CA LEU A 196 -12.42 7.62 -1.96
C LEU A 196 -13.37 7.00 -0.93
N ARG A 197 -13.24 5.68 -0.74
CA ARG A 197 -14.01 4.88 0.23
C ARG A 197 -13.12 4.21 1.26
N SER A 198 -11.89 3.85 0.89
CA SER A 198 -10.95 3.18 1.79
C SER A 198 -9.62 3.91 1.84
N LEU A 199 -9.12 4.12 3.06
CA LEU A 199 -7.80 4.68 3.31
C LEU A 199 -7.00 3.74 4.21
N THR A 200 -5.82 3.32 3.75
CA THR A 200 -4.83 2.63 4.56
C THR A 200 -3.64 3.55 4.78
N LEU A 201 -3.22 3.71 6.03
CA LEU A 201 -2.05 4.49 6.43
C LEU A 201 -1.11 3.60 7.23
N ALA A 202 0.05 3.26 6.67
CA ALA A 202 1.11 2.58 7.40
C ALA A 202 2.25 3.56 7.70
N CYS A 203 2.62 3.72 8.96
CA CYS A 203 3.63 4.67 9.42
C CYS A 203 4.80 3.93 10.08
N SER A 204 6.04 4.33 9.85
CA SER A 204 7.20 3.73 10.56
C SER A 204 7.32 4.11 12.03
N THR A 205 6.64 5.16 12.46
CA THR A 205 6.71 5.63 13.84
C THR A 205 5.82 4.77 14.73
N SER A 206 6.25 4.56 15.98
CA SER A 206 5.42 3.92 16.99
C SER A 206 4.06 4.61 17.09
N LEU A 207 2.98 3.84 17.22
CA LEU A 207 1.64 4.40 17.43
C LEU A 207 1.67 5.35 18.63
N SER A 208 1.47 6.64 18.36
CA SER A 208 1.30 7.66 19.38
C SER A 208 -0.14 8.14 19.36
N TRP A 209 -0.62 8.63 20.50
CA TRP A 209 -1.96 9.23 20.61
C TRP A 209 -2.21 10.33 19.56
N ARG A 210 -1.14 10.98 19.08
CA ARG A 210 -1.21 12.00 18.01
C ARG A 210 -1.64 11.40 16.66
N LEU A 211 -1.12 10.23 16.30
CA LEU A 211 -1.55 9.51 15.09
C LEU A 211 -3.03 9.13 15.18
N THR A 212 -3.45 8.69 16.35
CA THR A 212 -4.85 8.34 16.65
C THR A 212 -5.79 9.52 16.54
N THR A 213 -5.43 10.66 17.14
CA THR A 213 -6.21 11.90 17.04
C THR A 213 -6.27 12.39 15.59
N GLY A 214 -5.14 12.31 14.85
CA GLY A 214 -5.11 12.63 13.42
C GLY A 214 -6.02 11.71 12.61
N ALA A 215 -6.00 10.41 12.87
CA ALA A 215 -6.86 9.42 12.23
C ALA A 215 -8.36 9.67 12.46
N LEU A 216 -8.73 9.93 13.71
CA LEU A 216 -10.10 10.33 14.07
C LEU A 216 -10.52 11.59 13.32
N THR A 217 -9.62 12.57 13.23
CA THR A 217 -9.86 13.80 12.47
C THR A 217 -10.10 13.50 10.99
N ILE A 218 -9.37 12.57 10.38
CA ILE A 218 -9.61 12.11 9.01
C ILE A 218 -11.00 11.46 8.89
N ILE A 219 -11.35 10.54 9.79
CA ILE A 219 -12.62 9.79 9.77
C ILE A 219 -13.83 10.73 9.89
N LEU A 220 -13.76 11.69 10.81
CA LEU A 220 -14.83 12.64 11.09
C LEU A 220 -15.02 13.64 9.95
N ASN A 221 -13.93 14.07 9.31
CA ASN A 221 -13.96 15.09 8.27
C ASN A 221 -14.22 14.56 6.85
N ASN A 222 -14.19 13.24 6.65
CA ASN A 222 -14.34 12.62 5.33
C ASN A 222 -15.52 11.66 5.33
N PRO A 223 -16.77 12.17 5.17
CA PRO A 223 -17.99 11.37 5.30
C PRO A 223 -18.07 10.20 4.31
N ASN A 224 -17.38 10.33 3.18
CA ASN A 224 -17.32 9.33 2.12
C ASN A 224 -16.47 8.09 2.45
N LEU A 225 -15.62 8.15 3.48
CA LEU A 225 -14.83 7.00 3.89
C LEU A 225 -15.70 5.95 4.59
N ASP A 226 -15.67 4.74 4.06
CA ASP A 226 -16.28 3.52 4.61
C ASP A 226 -15.29 2.73 5.47
N SER A 227 -13.99 2.84 5.17
CA SER A 227 -12.92 2.13 5.88
C SER A 227 -11.68 2.99 6.05
N VAL A 228 -11.10 2.96 7.26
CA VAL A 228 -9.80 3.57 7.57
C VAL A 228 -8.99 2.57 8.38
N ALA A 229 -7.82 2.20 7.86
CA ALA A 229 -6.88 1.32 8.53
C ALA A 229 -5.59 2.06 8.85
N LEU A 230 -5.09 1.92 10.08
CA LEU A 230 -3.81 2.48 10.50
C LEU A 230 -2.90 1.38 11.02
N TYR A 231 -1.68 1.39 10.49
CA TYR A 231 -0.63 0.47 10.87
C TYR A 231 0.58 1.25 11.34
N SER A 232 1.21 0.78 12.41
CA SER A 232 2.57 1.16 12.74
C SER A 232 3.49 0.01 12.35
N CYS A 233 4.57 0.35 11.67
CA CYS A 233 5.57 -0.57 11.20
C CYS A 233 6.90 -0.18 11.84
N ASP A 234 7.20 -0.75 13.01
CA ASP A 234 8.47 -0.49 13.73
C ASP A 234 9.74 -0.79 12.88
N LYS A 235 9.59 -1.47 11.74
CA LYS A 235 10.66 -1.70 10.75
C LYS A 235 10.14 -1.56 9.31
N LEU A 236 10.31 -0.39 8.69
CA LEU A 236 10.19 -0.25 7.24
C LEU A 236 11.43 -0.77 6.47
N SER A 237 12.54 -1.05 7.17
CA SER A 237 13.85 -1.30 6.56
C SER A 237 14.18 -2.76 6.22
N LYS A 238 13.27 -3.71 6.47
CA LYS A 238 13.35 -5.06 5.93
C LYS A 238 11.93 -5.56 5.64
N PRO A 239 11.50 -5.62 4.37
CA PRO A 239 10.38 -6.47 4.03
C PRO A 239 10.88 -7.91 4.12
N GLU A 240 10.96 -8.48 5.32
CA GLU A 240 10.72 -9.93 5.40
C GLU A 240 9.33 -10.12 4.80
N VAL A 241 9.25 -10.93 3.75
CA VAL A 241 8.01 -11.19 3.03
C VAL A 241 7.09 -12.01 3.92
N SER A 242 6.50 -11.30 4.87
CA SER A 242 5.23 -11.64 5.48
C SER A 242 4.20 -11.10 4.51
N GLN A 243 3.91 -11.90 3.48
CA GLN A 243 2.74 -11.71 2.65
C GLN A 243 1.51 -11.96 3.55
N VAL A 244 1.11 -10.94 4.31
CA VAL A 244 -0.20 -10.99 4.97
C VAL A 244 -1.20 -10.51 3.94
N MET A 245 -1.77 -11.47 3.20
CA MET A 245 -3.09 -11.31 2.62
C MET A 245 -4.04 -11.05 3.79
N PHE A 246 -4.49 -9.80 3.94
CA PHE A 246 -5.67 -9.51 4.73
C PHE A 246 -6.85 -9.45 3.78
N ASP A 247 -7.54 -10.59 3.69
CA ASP A 247 -8.90 -10.66 3.22
C ASP A 247 -9.83 -10.56 4.44
N TYR A 248 -10.81 -9.65 4.35
CA TYR A 248 -12.04 -9.51 5.15
C TYR A 248 -11.97 -9.31 6.69
N HIS A 249 -12.29 -8.09 7.17
CA HIS A 249 -13.65 -7.72 7.60
C HIS A 249 -13.72 -6.26 8.13
N HIS A 250 -14.83 -5.59 7.83
CA HIS A 250 -15.17 -4.22 8.24
C HIS A 250 -15.16 -4.01 9.76
N SER A 251 -14.16 -3.31 10.29
CA SER A 251 -14.29 -2.59 11.56
C SER A 251 -13.03 -1.76 11.79
N VAL A 252 -13.21 -0.56 12.33
CA VAL A 252 -12.12 0.06 13.07
C VAL A 252 -12.25 -0.48 14.50
N GLU A 253 -11.24 -1.18 15.01
CA GLU A 253 -11.26 -1.63 16.39
C GLU A 253 -11.06 -0.42 17.32
N PHE A 254 -12.14 -0.02 17.99
CA PHE A 254 -12.12 0.99 19.04
C PHE A 254 -12.45 0.29 20.36
N VAL A 255 -11.46 0.01 21.20
CA VAL A 255 -11.77 -0.48 22.54
C VAL A 255 -12.16 0.69 23.43
N VAL A 256 -13.44 0.75 23.81
CA VAL A 256 -14.01 1.74 24.74
C VAL A 256 -14.23 1.05 26.09
N SER A 257 -13.35 1.27 27.07
CA SER A 257 -13.59 0.81 28.45
C SER A 257 -14.30 1.90 29.26
N ARG A 258 -15.39 1.47 29.91
CA ARG A 258 -16.30 2.31 30.72
C ARG A 258 -15.87 2.35 32.20
N ASP A 259 -14.98 1.46 32.61
CA ASP A 259 -14.52 1.31 33.99
C ASP A 259 -13.14 0.64 34.04
N ARG A 260 -12.27 1.02 35.00
CA ARG A 260 -10.89 0.49 35.09
C ARG A 260 -10.81 -1.03 35.34
N SER A 261 -11.93 -1.68 35.62
CA SER A 261 -12.05 -3.09 36.00
C SER A 261 -12.81 -3.96 35.00
N CYS A 262 -13.34 -3.40 33.91
CA CYS A 262 -14.10 -4.16 32.91
C CYS A 262 -13.72 -3.76 31.49
N GLU A 263 -12.85 -4.55 30.87
CA GLU A 263 -12.54 -4.45 29.44
C GLU A 263 -13.58 -5.23 28.64
N GLN A 264 -14.46 -4.50 27.97
CA GLN A 264 -15.22 -5.04 26.85
C GLN A 264 -14.71 -4.34 25.59
N SER A 265 -13.94 -5.07 24.79
CA SER A 265 -13.55 -4.62 23.45
C SER A 265 -14.77 -4.75 22.53
N LYS A 266 -15.27 -3.60 22.08
CA LYS A 266 -16.37 -3.55 21.12
C LYS A 266 -15.86 -3.00 19.80
N ARG A 267 -15.91 -3.81 18.75
CA ARG A 267 -15.69 -3.34 17.37
C ARG A 267 -16.78 -2.34 17.02
N LEU A 268 -16.38 -1.12 16.63
CA LEU A 268 -17.31 -0.09 16.18
C LEU A 268 -17.10 0.14 14.69
N SER A 269 -18.20 0.15 13.94
CA SER A 269 -18.21 0.64 12.57
C SER A 269 -17.96 2.15 12.55
N ILE A 270 -17.45 2.68 11.42
CA ILE A 270 -17.28 4.14 11.24
C ILE A 270 -18.60 4.88 11.45
N LYS A 271 -19.73 4.28 11.03
CA LYS A 271 -21.06 4.84 11.25
C LYS A 271 -21.41 4.96 12.73
N GLU A 272 -21.08 3.96 13.54
CA GLU A 272 -21.26 4.01 14.99
C GLU A 272 -20.37 5.05 15.64
N VAL A 273 -19.10 5.16 15.22
CA VAL A 273 -18.19 6.18 15.74
C VAL A 273 -18.74 7.58 15.47
N ARG A 274 -19.18 7.86 14.23
CA ARG A 274 -19.79 9.15 13.89
C ARG A 274 -21.07 9.44 14.68
N ARG A 275 -21.86 8.42 14.98
CA ARG A 275 -23.09 8.55 15.77
C ARG A 275 -22.79 8.85 17.24
N ILE A 276 -21.76 8.22 17.80
CA ILE A 276 -21.45 8.27 19.22
C ILE A 276 -20.62 9.51 19.57
N TRP A 277 -19.91 10.12 18.61
CA TRP A 277 -18.96 11.21 18.85
C TRP A 277 -19.60 12.61 18.88
N PRO A 278 -19.77 13.25 20.04
CA PRO A 278 -20.08 14.67 20.16
C PRO A 278 -18.80 15.49 19.96
N ARG A 279 -18.95 16.77 19.59
CA ARG A 279 -17.83 17.68 19.24
C ARG A 279 -16.81 17.95 20.37
N THR A 280 -16.98 17.38 21.58
CA THR A 280 -16.27 17.80 22.81
C THR A 280 -15.43 16.70 23.49
N TRP A 281 -15.17 15.56 22.86
CA TRP A 281 -14.49 14.45 23.54
C TRP A 281 -12.97 14.51 23.46
N VAL A 282 -12.33 14.16 24.58
CA VAL A 282 -10.87 14.02 24.71
C VAL A 282 -10.52 12.54 24.57
N CYS A 283 -9.67 12.22 23.60
CA CYS A 283 -9.13 10.86 23.44
C CYS A 283 -7.99 10.62 24.42
N ARG A 284 -8.06 9.53 25.18
CA ARG A 284 -6.92 9.02 25.95
C ARG A 284 -6.48 7.70 25.34
N CYS A 285 -5.26 7.63 24.80
CA CYS A 285 -4.67 6.36 24.41
C CYS A 285 -4.12 5.66 25.65
N VAL A 286 -4.49 4.40 25.84
CA VAL A 286 -3.89 3.51 26.82
C VAL A 286 -3.09 2.48 26.05
N LYS A 287 -1.79 2.41 26.29
CA LYS A 287 -0.92 1.37 25.74
C LYS A 287 -0.97 0.19 26.70
N GLU A 288 -1.57 -0.93 26.28
CA GLU A 288 -1.49 -2.17 27.03
C GLU A 288 -0.63 -3.17 26.26
N ILE A 289 0.44 -3.64 26.90
CA ILE A 289 1.39 -4.58 26.31
C ILE A 289 0.88 -5.98 26.65
N SER A 290 -0.02 -6.53 25.82
CA SER A 290 -0.35 -7.95 25.85
C SER A 290 0.56 -8.71 24.89
N LYS A 291 1.01 -9.90 25.32
CA LYS A 291 2.06 -10.73 24.70
C LYS A 291 2.04 -10.77 23.16
N GLY A 292 2.78 -9.86 22.52
CA GLY A 292 3.13 -9.93 21.09
C GLY A 292 2.20 -9.21 20.11
N GLN A 293 1.19 -8.45 20.57
CA GLN A 293 0.35 -7.61 19.72
C GLN A 293 0.19 -6.21 20.34
N ASP A 294 0.70 -5.19 19.65
CA ASP A 294 0.42 -3.79 20.00
C ASP A 294 -1.00 -3.43 19.54
N LEU A 295 -1.99 -3.62 20.43
CA LEU A 295 -3.35 -3.13 20.23
C LEU A 295 -3.46 -1.72 20.82
N LEU A 296 -4.02 -0.79 20.04
CA LEU A 296 -4.23 0.59 20.47
C LEU A 296 -5.65 0.77 21.01
N PHE A 297 -5.75 1.12 22.29
CA PHE A 297 -7.02 1.40 22.96
C PHE A 297 -7.35 2.89 22.90
N ILE A 298 -8.55 3.23 22.42
CA ILE A 298 -9.03 4.61 22.34
C ILE A 298 -10.09 4.80 23.42
N HIS A 299 -9.66 5.23 24.61
CA HIS A 299 -10.61 5.63 25.64
C HIS A 299 -11.21 6.98 25.28
N ALA A 300 -12.51 6.95 25.07
CA ALA A 300 -13.32 8.11 24.85
C ALA A 300 -13.94 8.47 26.23
N GLN A 301 -13.45 9.53 26.89
CA GLN A 301 -14.06 10.02 28.14
C GLN A 301 -15.28 10.87 27.80
N LEU A 302 -16.46 10.40 28.19
CA LEU A 302 -17.70 11.19 28.18
C LEU A 302 -17.50 12.43 29.06
N PRO A 303 -17.78 13.65 28.59
CA PRO A 303 -17.98 14.76 29.50
C PRO A 303 -19.18 14.42 30.40
N LEU A 304 -18.99 14.49 31.72
CA LEU A 304 -19.97 14.11 32.76
C LEU A 304 -21.36 14.74 32.61
N TRP A 305 -21.51 15.73 31.73
CA TRP A 305 -22.72 16.52 31.53
C TRP A 305 -23.63 15.93 30.45
N SER A 306 -23.18 14.92 29.68
CA SER A 306 -23.99 14.21 28.68
C SER A 306 -24.61 12.91 29.21
N ILE A 307 -24.82 12.78 30.52
CA ILE A 307 -25.39 11.59 31.18
C ILE A 307 -26.86 11.84 31.63
N TYR A 308 -27.43 13.00 31.30
CA TYR A 308 -28.83 13.33 31.60
C TYR A 308 -29.62 13.79 30.36
N GLU A 309 -29.43 13.14 29.21
CA GLU A 309 -30.38 13.15 28.08
C GLU A 309 -30.35 11.80 27.35
#